data_AF-A0A1Y2B006-F1
#
_entry.id   AF-A0A1Y2B006-F1
#
_cell.length_a   1.000
_cell.length_b   1.000
_cell.length_c   1.000
_cell.angle_alpha   90.00
_cell.angle_beta   90.00
_cell.angle_gamma   90.00
#
_symmetry.space_group_name_H-M   'P 1'
#
loop_
_entity.id
_entity.type
_entity.pdbx_description
1 polymer ?
#
loop_
_entity_poly.entity_id
_entity_poly.type
_entity_poly.pdbx_seq_one_letter_code
_entity_poly.pdbx_strand_id
1 'polypeptide(L)'
;MSPIAIDTPTPSDGAATIVKPPKIAEWVAPPLTKQDLPWADLETLDLRLLDSTDPQVRAQLVKAAKKALTVDGFLFVTGTGVSDETLKRNLAIAQFLTTGIPQEDKLPYAANLDGGSYEGYKLRGIWKKEGGVADNIEHYNLESSSFENPQGQHPPQLLPLLSEIQAFAEHTYRHVVYRILKLVSLALELPEDYLWGLHDQRGAIGADCQRYMGYFPRDDEQEQATGGIWSKGHTDYNSVSLLYSQPVSALQILTPEGQWRWVKHVEGAVVVNTADALEFLTGGVFKATRHRVVRPPSDQANINRYILIHFARVRRDLVLNPIWDSPLVKAKGKHSFQERIDAGGSAPTQDEWLRERIRRTGRELCEYLR
;
A
#
# COMPACT_ATOMS: atom_id res chain seq x y z
N MET A 1 14.07 28.18 66.94
CA MET A 1 13.13 28.07 65.81
C MET A 1 13.70 27.02 64.87
N SER A 2 13.17 25.80 64.89
CA SER A 2 13.63 24.71 64.03
C SER A 2 12.80 24.71 62.73
N PRO A 3 13.42 24.53 61.55
CA PRO A 3 12.71 24.64 60.29
C PRO A 3 11.79 23.44 60.04
N ILE A 4 10.61 23.71 59.49
CA ILE A 4 9.61 22.76 59.04
C ILE A 4 10.12 22.10 57.76
N ALA A 5 10.27 20.77 57.76
CA ALA A 5 10.56 19.99 56.56
C ALA A 5 9.30 19.91 55.69
N ILE A 6 9.43 20.31 54.43
CA ILE A 6 8.39 20.23 53.41
C ILE A 6 8.52 18.84 52.78
N ASP A 7 7.50 17.99 52.99
CA ASP A 7 7.43 16.66 52.41
C ASP A 7 7.19 16.77 50.90
N THR A 8 8.10 16.23 50.09
CA THR A 8 7.91 16.13 48.64
C THR A 8 7.30 14.77 48.34
N PRO A 9 6.15 14.68 47.63
CA PRO A 9 5.56 13.39 47.33
C PRO A 9 6.48 12.61 46.40
N THR A 10 6.79 11.39 46.80
CA THR A 10 7.44 10.38 45.97
C THR A 10 6.57 10.12 44.73
N PRO A 11 7.14 10.02 43.51
CA PRO A 11 6.36 9.61 42.35
C PRO A 11 5.79 8.23 42.61
N SER A 12 4.47 8.07 42.49
CA SER A 12 3.86 6.75 42.53
C SER A 12 4.46 5.90 41.42
N ASP A 13 5.04 4.76 41.79
CA ASP A 13 5.41 3.68 40.88
C ASP A 13 4.16 3.18 40.15
N GLY A 14 3.82 3.86 39.07
CA GLY A 14 2.91 3.35 38.06
C GLY A 14 3.61 2.22 37.35
N ALA A 15 3.51 1.00 37.90
CA ALA A 15 3.97 -0.20 37.24
C ALA A 15 3.29 -0.27 35.87
N ALA A 16 4.04 0.01 34.80
CA ALA A 16 3.62 -0.22 33.44
C ALA A 16 3.25 -1.71 33.34
N THR A 17 1.95 -1.98 33.31
CA THR A 17 1.45 -3.35 33.18
C THR A 17 1.97 -3.85 31.84
N ILE A 18 2.91 -4.80 31.86
CA ILE A 18 3.39 -5.44 30.64
C ILE A 18 2.22 -6.24 30.08
N VAL A 19 1.43 -5.61 29.21
CA VAL A 19 0.35 -6.27 28.48
C VAL A 19 1.02 -7.24 27.53
N LYS A 20 0.95 -8.53 27.84
CA LYS A 20 1.43 -9.57 26.92
C LYS A 20 0.68 -9.43 25.59
N PRO A 21 1.37 -9.57 24.44
CA PRO A 21 0.71 -9.48 23.15
C PRO A 21 -0.42 -10.50 23.07
N PRO A 22 -1.58 -10.14 22.49
CA PRO A 22 -2.69 -11.07 22.37
C PRO A 22 -2.23 -12.28 21.56
N LYS A 23 -2.62 -13.47 22.01
CA LYS A 23 -2.40 -14.68 21.24
C LYS A 23 -3.36 -14.67 20.05
N ILE A 24 -2.91 -14.10 18.93
CA ILE A 24 -3.67 -14.11 17.67
C ILE A 24 -3.49 -15.46 16.96
N ALA A 25 -4.52 -15.89 16.23
CA ALA A 25 -4.46 -17.11 15.44
C ALA A 25 -3.40 -17.00 14.35
N GLU A 26 -2.67 -18.09 14.10
CA GLU A 26 -1.74 -18.16 12.97
C GLU A 26 -2.50 -18.08 11.65
N TRP A 27 -1.93 -17.37 10.68
CA TRP A 27 -2.45 -17.39 9.32
C TRP A 27 -1.92 -18.62 8.58
N VAL A 28 -2.85 -19.42 8.07
CA VAL A 28 -2.55 -20.61 7.28
C VAL A 28 -2.72 -20.26 5.81
N ALA A 29 -1.66 -20.45 5.03
CA ALA A 29 -1.68 -20.19 3.59
C ALA A 29 -2.73 -21.08 2.91
N PRO A 30 -3.70 -20.50 2.17
CA PRO A 30 -4.63 -21.30 1.40
C PRO A 30 -3.93 -21.95 0.19
N PRO A 31 -4.48 -23.05 -0.36
CA PRO A 31 -3.91 -23.66 -1.57
C PRO A 31 -3.97 -22.69 -2.74
N LEU A 32 -2.98 -22.81 -3.64
CA LEU A 32 -3.02 -22.13 -4.94
C LEU A 32 -4.21 -22.62 -5.76
N THR A 33 -4.79 -21.72 -6.55
CA THR A 33 -5.83 -22.10 -7.51
C THR A 33 -5.27 -23.10 -8.51
N LYS A 34 -6.09 -24.08 -8.87
CA LYS A 34 -5.83 -25.07 -9.92
C LYS A 34 -6.38 -24.63 -11.27
N GLN A 35 -7.09 -23.51 -11.32
CA GLN A 35 -7.66 -23.00 -12.56
C GLN A 35 -6.59 -22.31 -13.40
N ASP A 36 -6.62 -22.57 -14.70
CA ASP A 36 -5.81 -21.80 -15.64
C ASP A 36 -6.53 -20.49 -15.98
N LEU A 37 -5.97 -19.39 -15.52
CA LEU A 37 -6.50 -18.04 -15.70
C LEU A 37 -5.69 -17.31 -16.75
N PRO A 38 -6.23 -16.26 -17.40
CA PRO A 38 -5.44 -15.41 -18.29
C PRO A 38 -4.45 -14.56 -17.47
N TRP A 39 -3.31 -15.16 -17.13
CA TRP A 39 -2.25 -14.55 -16.33
C TRP A 39 -1.61 -13.37 -17.04
N ALA A 40 -1.21 -12.36 -16.27
CA ALA A 40 -0.32 -11.31 -16.72
C ALA A 40 1.11 -11.84 -16.80
N ASP A 41 1.82 -11.50 -17.87
CA ASP A 41 3.24 -11.81 -18.02
C ASP A 41 4.09 -10.70 -17.41
N LEU A 42 4.28 -10.77 -16.09
CA LEU A 42 5.04 -9.78 -15.34
C LEU A 42 6.47 -10.26 -15.08
N GLU A 43 7.43 -9.36 -15.29
CA GLU A 43 8.84 -9.60 -14.98
C GLU A 43 9.04 -9.82 -13.47
N THR A 44 9.89 -10.77 -13.11
CA THR A 44 10.32 -11.01 -11.72
C THR A 44 11.77 -10.61 -11.56
N LEU A 45 12.04 -9.68 -10.65
CA LEU A 45 13.35 -9.11 -10.40
C LEU A 45 13.85 -9.45 -8.99
N ASP A 46 15.08 -9.91 -8.87
CA ASP A 46 15.72 -10.16 -7.56
C ASP A 46 16.50 -8.91 -7.12
N LEU A 47 16.05 -8.26 -6.04
CA LEU A 47 16.70 -7.05 -5.52
C LEU A 47 18.15 -7.26 -5.12
N ARG A 48 18.54 -8.47 -4.71
CA ARG A 48 19.92 -8.78 -4.29
C ARG A 48 20.91 -8.51 -5.42
N LEU A 49 20.46 -8.58 -6.67
CA LEU A 49 21.30 -8.32 -7.84
C LEU A 49 21.75 -6.84 -7.94
N LEU A 50 21.11 -5.91 -7.22
CA LEU A 50 21.62 -4.53 -7.06
C LEU A 50 22.99 -4.50 -6.38
N ASP A 51 23.27 -5.46 -5.49
CA ASP A 51 24.50 -5.51 -4.71
C ASP A 51 25.63 -6.24 -5.46
N SER A 52 25.36 -6.72 -6.69
CA SER A 52 26.36 -7.39 -7.51
C SER A 52 27.56 -6.47 -7.77
N THR A 53 28.75 -7.05 -7.63
CA THR A 53 30.01 -6.40 -8.01
C THR A 53 30.20 -6.36 -9.52
N ASP A 54 29.47 -7.19 -10.28
CA ASP A 54 29.46 -7.18 -11.75
C ASP A 54 28.54 -6.07 -12.28
N PRO A 55 29.08 -5.05 -12.98
CA PRO A 55 28.28 -3.98 -13.57
C PRO A 55 27.26 -4.45 -14.60
N GLN A 56 27.52 -5.55 -15.32
CA GLN A 56 26.61 -6.08 -16.34
C GLN A 56 25.35 -6.68 -15.71
N VAL A 57 25.49 -7.38 -14.57
CA VAL A 57 24.35 -7.91 -13.82
C VAL A 57 23.44 -6.76 -13.37
N ARG A 58 24.02 -5.70 -12.80
CA ARG A 58 23.24 -4.52 -12.39
C ARG A 58 22.58 -3.83 -13.58
N ALA A 59 23.30 -3.68 -14.70
CA ALA A 59 22.75 -3.06 -15.90
C ALA A 59 21.59 -3.86 -16.51
N GLN A 60 21.66 -5.19 -16.49
CA GLN A 60 20.57 -6.06 -16.93
C GLN A 60 19.34 -5.93 -16.03
N LEU A 61 19.53 -5.89 -14.71
CA LEU A 61 18.45 -5.65 -13.75
C LEU A 61 17.76 -4.30 -14.01
N VAL A 62 18.54 -3.23 -14.15
CA VAL A 62 18.02 -1.88 -14.44
C VAL A 62 17.26 -1.85 -15.77
N LYS A 63 17.78 -2.52 -16.81
CA LYS A 63 17.11 -2.62 -18.12
C LYS A 63 15.77 -3.37 -18.02
N ALA A 64 15.73 -4.47 -17.27
CA ALA A 64 14.51 -5.24 -17.06
C ALA A 64 13.47 -4.43 -16.28
N ALA A 65 13.88 -3.74 -15.20
CA ALA A 65 13.02 -2.83 -14.46
C ALA A 65 12.45 -1.72 -15.36
N LYS A 66 13.31 -1.04 -16.13
CA LYS A 66 12.88 0.01 -17.07
C LYS A 66 11.82 -0.50 -18.05
N LYS A 67 12.01 -1.69 -18.62
CA LYS A 67 11.04 -2.32 -19.54
C LYS A 67 9.70 -2.56 -18.83
N ALA A 68 9.71 -3.28 -17.71
CA ALA A 68 8.48 -3.63 -16.97
C ALA A 68 7.69 -2.39 -16.53
N LEU A 69 8.38 -1.37 -16.00
CA LEU A 69 7.74 -0.14 -15.53
C LEU A 69 7.19 0.73 -16.67
N THR A 70 7.78 0.66 -17.87
CA THR A 70 7.31 1.40 -19.05
C THR A 70 6.11 0.72 -19.72
N VAL A 71 6.07 -0.62 -19.73
CA VAL A 71 5.04 -1.40 -20.42
C VAL A 71 3.87 -1.71 -19.50
N ASP A 72 4.14 -2.36 -18.39
CA ASP A 72 3.13 -2.92 -17.50
C ASP A 72 2.84 -2.04 -16.29
N GLY A 73 3.81 -1.22 -15.87
CA GLY A 73 3.72 -0.47 -14.61
C GLY A 73 3.66 -1.37 -13.37
N PHE A 74 3.90 -2.68 -13.55
CA PHE A 74 3.86 -3.74 -12.54
C PHE A 74 5.05 -4.67 -12.75
N LEU A 75 5.58 -5.22 -11.65
CA LEU A 75 6.58 -6.28 -11.66
C LEU A 75 6.56 -7.04 -10.33
N PHE A 76 7.13 -8.25 -10.32
CA PHE A 76 7.43 -8.95 -9.08
C PHE A 76 8.84 -8.63 -8.60
N VAL A 77 8.99 -8.50 -7.28
CA VAL A 77 10.28 -8.31 -6.63
C VAL A 77 10.51 -9.42 -5.62
N THR A 78 11.65 -10.10 -5.71
CA THR A 78 12.15 -11.07 -4.71
C THR A 78 13.43 -10.56 -4.07
N GLY A 79 13.96 -11.31 -3.09
CA GLY A 79 15.20 -10.93 -2.41
C GLY A 79 15.06 -9.69 -1.53
N THR A 80 13.85 -9.44 -1.01
CA THR A 80 13.50 -8.26 -0.19
C THR A 80 14.09 -8.30 1.22
N GLY A 81 14.49 -9.49 1.69
CA GLY A 81 14.96 -9.70 3.07
C GLY A 81 13.84 -10.00 4.07
N VAL A 82 12.58 -9.99 3.65
CA VAL A 82 11.44 -10.39 4.48
C VAL A 82 11.29 -11.91 4.44
N SER A 83 11.35 -12.56 5.60
CA SER A 83 11.18 -14.01 5.70
C SER A 83 9.71 -14.42 5.59
N ASP A 84 9.46 -15.67 5.22
CA ASP A 84 8.11 -16.22 5.19
C ASP A 84 7.45 -16.23 6.57
N GLU A 85 8.23 -16.39 7.64
CA GLU A 85 7.73 -16.31 9.02
C GLU A 85 7.23 -14.90 9.33
N THR A 86 8.01 -13.87 9.00
CA THR A 86 7.60 -12.46 9.17
C THR A 86 6.37 -12.12 8.32
N LEU A 87 6.30 -12.62 7.08
CA LEU A 87 5.15 -12.43 6.21
C LEU A 87 3.89 -13.09 6.79
N LYS A 88 3.98 -14.37 7.18
CA LYS A 88 2.86 -15.11 7.81
C LYS A 88 2.41 -14.45 9.10
N ARG A 89 3.35 -13.95 9.92
CA ARG A 89 3.03 -13.19 11.15
C ARG A 89 2.23 -11.93 10.82
N ASN A 90 2.62 -11.16 9.81
CA ASN A 90 1.89 -9.96 9.42
C ASN A 90 0.55 -10.27 8.77
N LEU A 91 0.41 -11.36 8.01
CA LEU A 91 -0.89 -11.83 7.50
C LEU A 91 -1.82 -12.28 8.63
N ALA A 92 -1.29 -12.88 9.70
CA ALA A 92 -2.04 -13.17 10.92
C ALA A 92 -2.53 -11.89 11.62
N ILE A 93 -1.72 -10.83 11.63
CA ILE A 93 -2.14 -9.51 12.12
C ILE A 93 -3.24 -8.92 11.23
N ALA A 94 -3.13 -9.01 9.90
CA ALA A 94 -4.19 -8.57 8.98
C ALA A 94 -5.51 -9.33 9.23
N GLN A 95 -5.43 -10.64 9.45
CA GLN A 95 -6.57 -11.45 9.85
C GLN A 95 -7.14 -10.99 11.18
N PHE A 96 -6.31 -10.82 12.21
CA PHE A 96 -6.77 -10.38 13.53
C PHE A 96 -7.44 -9.01 13.49
N LEU A 97 -6.85 -8.02 12.82
CA LEU A 97 -7.42 -6.69 12.68
C LEU A 97 -8.79 -6.70 11.99
N THR A 98 -8.98 -7.59 11.00
CA THR A 98 -10.18 -7.59 10.18
C THR A 98 -11.27 -8.56 10.64
N THR A 99 -10.94 -9.60 11.42
CA THR A 99 -11.90 -10.60 11.90
C THR A 99 -11.86 -10.87 13.40
N GLY A 100 -10.77 -10.53 14.08
CA GLY A 100 -10.55 -10.83 15.51
C GLY A 100 -11.00 -9.73 16.47
N ILE A 101 -11.20 -8.50 15.98
CA ILE A 101 -11.70 -7.38 16.78
C ILE A 101 -13.21 -7.20 16.48
N PRO A 102 -14.08 -7.07 17.51
CA PRO A 102 -15.50 -6.78 17.32
C PRO A 102 -15.73 -5.46 16.55
N GLN A 103 -16.84 -5.36 15.82
CA GLN A 103 -17.10 -4.18 14.98
C GLN A 103 -17.28 -2.91 15.81
N GLU A 104 -17.95 -3.02 16.95
CA GLU A 104 -18.17 -1.95 17.93
C GLU A 104 -16.85 -1.36 18.45
N ASP A 105 -15.82 -2.19 18.59
CA ASP A 105 -14.50 -1.78 19.06
C ASP A 105 -13.67 -1.11 17.95
N LYS A 106 -14.01 -1.34 16.68
CA LYS A 106 -13.35 -0.70 15.52
C LYS A 106 -13.94 0.68 15.20
N LEU A 107 -15.23 0.88 15.47
CA LEU A 107 -15.97 2.10 15.10
C LEU A 107 -15.31 3.42 15.56
N PRO A 108 -14.81 3.55 16.80
CA PRO A 108 -14.16 4.78 17.26
C PRO A 108 -12.88 5.12 16.48
N TYR A 109 -12.30 4.15 15.79
CA TYR A 109 -11.04 4.26 15.05
C TYR A 109 -11.27 4.25 13.54
N ALA A 110 -12.49 4.58 13.09
CA ALA A 110 -12.81 4.74 11.68
C ALA A 110 -12.08 5.95 11.07
N ALA A 111 -11.59 5.78 9.85
CA ALA A 111 -10.87 6.79 9.10
C ALA A 111 -11.79 7.95 8.69
N ASN A 112 -11.27 9.18 8.75
CA ASN A 112 -11.96 10.37 8.28
C ASN A 112 -11.88 10.51 6.74
N LEU A 113 -12.67 9.69 6.04
CA LEU A 113 -12.68 9.64 4.58
C LEU A 113 -13.08 10.98 3.94
N ASP A 114 -14.05 11.69 4.51
CA ASP A 114 -14.51 13.00 4.03
C ASP A 114 -13.42 14.08 4.19
N GLY A 115 -12.64 13.99 5.25
CA GLY A 115 -11.44 14.80 5.48
C GLY A 115 -10.28 14.49 4.52
N GLY A 116 -10.39 13.42 3.73
CA GLY A 116 -9.33 12.95 2.85
C GLY A 116 -8.23 12.19 3.58
N SER A 117 -8.56 11.47 4.67
CA SER A 117 -7.63 10.60 5.38
C SER A 117 -8.10 9.15 5.36
N TYR A 118 -7.14 8.24 5.21
CA TYR A 118 -7.34 6.81 5.33
C TYR A 118 -6.80 6.24 6.65
N GLU A 119 -6.12 7.04 7.48
CA GLU A 119 -5.56 6.61 8.77
C GLU A 119 -6.65 6.01 9.66
N GLY A 120 -6.40 4.82 10.22
CA GLY A 120 -7.40 4.03 10.93
C GLY A 120 -8.19 3.06 10.04
N TYR A 121 -9.39 2.69 10.46
CA TYR A 121 -10.25 1.72 9.77
C TYR A 121 -11.06 2.34 8.64
N LYS A 122 -11.02 1.71 7.48
CA LYS A 122 -12.18 1.68 6.59
C LYS A 122 -12.92 0.37 6.87
N LEU A 123 -14.09 0.48 7.51
CA LEU A 123 -14.89 -0.67 7.91
C LEU A 123 -15.65 -1.27 6.73
N ARG A 124 -16.00 -2.54 6.84
CA ARG A 124 -16.83 -3.23 5.84
C ARG A 124 -18.19 -2.58 5.70
N GLY A 125 -18.67 -2.51 4.46
CA GLY A 125 -20.02 -2.05 4.13
C GLY A 125 -20.26 -0.54 4.19
N ILE A 126 -19.23 0.26 4.49
CA ILE A 126 -19.30 1.73 4.41
C ILE A 126 -19.52 2.18 2.96
N TRP A 127 -18.89 1.52 1.99
CA TRP A 127 -19.05 1.87 0.58
C TRP A 127 -20.16 1.04 -0.04
N LYS A 128 -21.07 1.71 -0.74
CA LYS A 128 -22.06 1.03 -1.59
C LYS A 128 -21.49 0.88 -2.99
N LYS A 129 -21.64 -0.31 -3.57
CA LYS A 129 -21.29 -0.60 -4.95
C LYS A 129 -22.53 -0.58 -5.85
N GLU A 130 -22.31 -0.86 -7.13
CA GLU A 130 -23.40 -1.10 -8.09
C GLU A 130 -24.42 -2.12 -7.55
N GLY A 131 -25.70 -1.87 -7.84
CA GLY A 131 -26.81 -2.65 -7.29
C GLY A 131 -27.11 -2.37 -5.81
N GLY A 132 -26.47 -1.38 -5.18
CA GLY A 132 -26.67 -1.06 -3.76
C GLY A 132 -25.98 -2.03 -2.79
N VAL A 133 -25.16 -2.96 -3.31
CA VAL A 133 -24.46 -3.98 -2.52
C VAL A 133 -23.33 -3.34 -1.72
N ALA A 134 -23.35 -3.57 -0.42
CA ALA A 134 -22.31 -3.10 0.48
C ALA A 134 -20.94 -3.72 0.12
N ASP A 135 -19.87 -2.95 0.23
CA ASP A 135 -18.53 -3.45 -0.04
C ASP A 135 -18.12 -4.56 0.96
N ASN A 136 -17.31 -5.49 0.48
CA ASN A 136 -16.80 -6.63 1.23
C ASN A 136 -15.33 -6.44 1.66
N ILE A 137 -14.92 -5.19 1.86
CA ILE A 137 -13.54 -4.80 2.12
C ILE A 137 -13.42 -4.18 3.50
N GLU A 138 -12.42 -4.61 4.26
CA GLU A 138 -11.98 -3.90 5.46
C GLU A 138 -10.49 -3.65 5.40
N HIS A 139 -10.05 -2.46 5.81
CA HIS A 139 -8.62 -2.18 5.93
C HIS A 139 -8.31 -1.25 7.10
N TYR A 140 -7.11 -1.41 7.65
CA TYR A 140 -6.53 -0.57 8.68
C TYR A 140 -5.23 0.06 8.15
N ASN A 141 -5.13 1.37 8.19
CA ASN A 141 -3.96 2.11 7.72
C ASN A 141 -3.20 2.75 8.88
N LEU A 142 -1.89 2.65 8.82
CA LEU A 142 -0.95 3.22 9.77
C LEU A 142 0.02 4.12 9.01
N GLU A 143 0.19 5.35 9.49
CA GLU A 143 1.18 6.32 9.01
C GLU A 143 2.22 6.57 10.12
N SER A 144 3.26 7.38 9.90
CA SER A 144 4.26 7.65 10.94
C SER A 144 3.66 8.16 12.25
N SER A 145 2.65 9.03 12.17
CA SER A 145 1.90 9.57 13.32
C SER A 145 1.24 8.48 14.16
N SER A 146 0.83 7.38 13.54
CA SER A 146 0.20 6.25 14.22
C SER A 146 1.13 5.56 15.23
N PHE A 147 2.44 5.77 15.13
CA PHE A 147 3.42 5.22 16.08
C PHE A 147 3.84 6.25 17.15
N GLU A 148 3.48 7.51 16.97
CA GLU A 148 3.84 8.63 17.85
C GLU A 148 2.69 8.89 18.83
N ASN A 149 2.78 8.31 20.03
CA ASN A 149 1.75 8.32 21.09
C ASN A 149 0.51 7.47 20.77
N PRO A 150 0.68 6.15 20.61
CA PRO A 150 -0.37 5.24 20.14
C PRO A 150 -1.57 5.11 21.08
N GLN A 151 -1.42 5.47 22.36
CA GLN A 151 -2.50 5.34 23.35
C GLN A 151 -3.71 6.20 22.95
N GLY A 152 -4.88 5.56 22.88
CA GLY A 152 -6.13 6.20 22.48
C GLY A 152 -6.31 6.41 20.97
N GLN A 153 -5.29 6.13 20.15
CA GLN A 153 -5.37 6.23 18.67
C GLN A 153 -5.71 4.89 18.00
N HIS A 154 -5.56 3.79 18.74
CA HIS A 154 -5.78 2.42 18.24
C HIS A 154 -6.74 1.65 19.14
N PRO A 155 -7.43 0.62 18.61
CA PRO A 155 -8.10 -0.36 19.45
C PRO A 155 -7.15 -0.92 20.51
N PRO A 156 -7.57 -1.06 21.78
CA PRO A 156 -6.72 -1.61 22.83
C PRO A 156 -6.10 -2.96 22.48
N GLN A 157 -6.80 -3.76 21.67
CA GLN A 157 -6.35 -5.07 21.18
C GLN A 157 -5.17 -4.99 20.21
N LEU A 158 -5.00 -3.86 19.50
CA LEU A 158 -3.90 -3.63 18.57
C LEU A 158 -2.64 -3.13 19.28
N LEU A 159 -2.77 -2.37 20.37
CA LEU A 159 -1.65 -1.73 21.08
C LEU A 159 -0.46 -2.68 21.35
N PRO A 160 -0.67 -3.94 21.81
CA PRO A 160 0.45 -4.83 22.08
C PRO A 160 1.16 -5.37 20.83
N LEU A 161 0.58 -5.22 19.64
CA LEU A 161 1.15 -5.63 18.35
C LEU A 161 1.82 -4.45 17.62
N LEU A 162 1.67 -3.21 18.10
CA LEU A 162 2.15 -2.04 17.37
C LEU A 162 3.66 -2.02 17.18
N SER A 163 4.44 -2.50 18.15
CA SER A 163 5.90 -2.52 18.03
C SER A 163 6.39 -3.46 16.92
N GLU A 164 5.79 -4.64 16.76
CA GLU A 164 6.14 -5.56 15.66
C GLU A 164 5.63 -5.05 14.30
N ILE A 165 4.47 -4.40 14.28
CA ILE A 165 3.93 -3.74 13.07
C ILE A 165 4.85 -2.59 12.63
N GLN A 166 5.28 -1.76 13.57
CA GLN A 166 6.22 -0.67 13.32
C GLN A 166 7.53 -1.22 12.79
N ALA A 167 8.10 -2.24 13.43
CA ALA A 167 9.35 -2.86 12.98
C ALA A 167 9.24 -3.42 11.54
N PHE A 168 8.12 -4.05 11.19
CA PHE A 168 7.86 -4.52 9.82
C PHE A 168 7.73 -3.37 8.82
N ALA A 169 6.99 -2.31 9.18
CA ALA A 169 6.79 -1.14 8.32
C ALA A 169 8.11 -0.38 8.10
N GLU A 170 8.91 -0.18 9.16
CA GLU A 170 10.23 0.44 9.10
C GLU A 170 11.22 -0.39 8.28
N HIS A 171 11.20 -1.72 8.43
CA HIS A 171 12.04 -2.59 7.60
C HIS A 171 11.65 -2.48 6.12
N THR A 172 10.35 -2.54 5.82
CA THR A 172 9.84 -2.37 4.45
C THR A 172 10.28 -1.03 3.88
N TYR A 173 10.13 0.06 4.64
CA TYR A 173 10.51 1.40 4.23
C TYR A 173 12.01 1.55 3.97
N ARG A 174 12.85 1.17 4.94
CA ARG A 174 14.31 1.41 4.88
C ARG A 174 15.08 0.44 4.00
N HIS A 175 14.57 -0.78 3.81
CA HIS A 175 15.31 -1.83 3.10
C HIS A 175 14.66 -2.29 1.80
N VAL A 176 13.34 -2.19 1.66
CA VAL A 176 12.64 -2.63 0.45
C VAL A 176 12.31 -1.43 -0.44
N VAL A 177 11.58 -0.44 0.10
CA VAL A 177 11.22 0.80 -0.63
C VAL A 177 12.46 1.54 -1.09
N TYR A 178 13.45 1.76 -0.20
CA TYR A 178 14.72 2.39 -0.56
C TYR A 178 15.38 1.73 -1.79
N ARG A 179 15.50 0.40 -1.79
CA ARG A 179 16.15 -0.35 -2.88
C ARG A 179 15.34 -0.35 -4.17
N ILE A 180 14.00 -0.39 -4.07
CA ILE A 180 13.12 -0.24 -5.22
C ILE A 180 13.29 1.16 -5.82
N LEU A 181 13.23 2.22 -5.02
CA LEU A 181 13.40 3.59 -5.50
C LEU A 181 14.80 3.84 -6.07
N LYS A 182 15.82 3.15 -5.54
CA LYS A 182 17.16 3.12 -6.12
C LYS A 182 17.17 2.50 -7.52
N LEU A 183 16.55 1.34 -7.68
CA LEU A 183 16.40 0.67 -8.98
C LEU A 183 15.61 1.53 -9.98
N VAL A 184 14.53 2.17 -9.53
CA VAL A 184 13.69 3.06 -10.36
C VAL A 184 14.48 4.32 -10.76
N SER A 185 15.27 4.92 -9.87
CA SER A 185 16.13 6.08 -10.19
C SER A 185 17.14 5.73 -11.29
N LEU A 186 17.80 4.58 -11.17
CA LEU A 186 18.72 4.08 -12.20
C LEU A 186 18.00 3.81 -13.54
N ALA A 187 16.78 3.24 -13.50
CA ALA A 187 15.97 3.01 -14.70
C ALA A 187 15.55 4.32 -15.40
N LEU A 188 15.47 5.42 -14.65
CA LEU A 188 15.25 6.78 -15.13
C LEU A 188 16.53 7.50 -15.57
N GLU A 189 17.68 6.82 -15.55
CA GLU A 189 18.99 7.40 -15.90
C GLU A 189 19.35 8.58 -14.97
N LEU A 190 18.99 8.46 -13.69
CA LEU A 190 19.29 9.42 -12.63
C LEU A 190 20.35 8.88 -11.65
N PRO A 191 20.93 9.74 -10.78
CA PRO A 191 21.67 9.28 -9.62
C PRO A 191 20.86 8.29 -8.79
N GLU A 192 21.54 7.31 -8.21
CA GLU A 192 20.88 6.14 -7.62
C GLU A 192 19.92 6.48 -6.47
N ASP A 193 20.20 7.52 -5.68
CA ASP A 193 19.34 7.92 -4.55
C ASP A 193 18.36 9.06 -4.89
N TYR A 194 18.21 9.43 -6.17
CA TYR A 194 17.42 10.61 -6.57
C TYR A 194 15.97 10.53 -6.06
N LEU A 195 15.25 9.44 -6.35
CA LEU A 195 13.86 9.30 -5.91
C LEU A 195 13.73 9.12 -4.40
N TRP A 196 14.70 8.48 -3.75
CA TRP A 196 14.71 8.38 -2.28
C TRP A 196 14.82 9.76 -1.62
N GLY A 197 15.57 10.68 -2.22
CA GLY A 197 15.65 12.08 -1.78
C GLY A 197 14.33 12.85 -1.89
N LEU A 198 13.35 12.34 -2.65
CA LEU A 198 12.01 12.94 -2.75
C LEU A 198 11.05 12.44 -1.66
N HIS A 199 11.42 11.45 -0.85
CA HIS A 199 10.62 10.90 0.23
C HIS A 199 10.98 11.54 1.58
N ASP A 200 10.02 11.60 2.52
CA ASP A 200 10.29 12.06 3.89
C ASP A 200 10.95 10.94 4.68
N GLN A 201 12.10 11.19 5.30
CA GLN A 201 12.87 10.16 6.02
C GLN A 201 12.74 10.30 7.55
N ARG A 202 11.85 11.18 8.02
CA ARG A 202 11.55 11.41 9.44
C ARG A 202 10.43 10.49 9.93
N GLY A 203 10.37 10.28 11.24
CA GLY A 203 9.42 9.35 11.86
C GLY A 203 9.73 7.89 11.51
N ALA A 204 8.76 7.01 11.75
CA ALA A 204 8.91 5.58 11.47
C ALA A 204 9.03 5.31 9.96
N ILE A 205 8.10 5.84 9.17
CA ILE A 205 7.97 5.52 7.73
C ILE A 205 7.78 6.76 6.86
N GLY A 206 8.20 7.93 7.30
CA GLY A 206 8.05 9.14 6.51
C GLY A 206 6.58 9.51 6.26
N ALA A 207 6.26 9.78 4.99
CA ALA A 207 4.90 10.03 4.50
C ALA A 207 4.17 8.75 4.06
N ASP A 208 4.81 7.58 4.16
CA ASP A 208 4.30 6.30 3.69
C ASP A 208 3.14 5.80 4.56
N CYS A 209 2.46 4.78 4.08
CA CYS A 209 1.33 4.16 4.77
C CYS A 209 1.42 2.64 4.70
N GLN A 210 1.42 2.00 5.87
CA GLN A 210 1.30 0.56 6.00
C GLN A 210 -0.18 0.18 6.13
N ARG A 211 -0.68 -0.65 5.21
CA ARG A 211 -2.07 -1.13 5.18
C ARG A 211 -2.14 -2.62 5.48
N TYR A 212 -3.03 -2.96 6.41
CA TYR A 212 -3.51 -4.32 6.66
C TYR A 212 -4.95 -4.41 6.15
N MET A 213 -5.29 -5.42 5.37
CA MET A 213 -6.57 -5.45 4.64
C MET A 213 -7.12 -6.87 4.49
N GLY A 214 -8.45 -6.97 4.37
CA GLY A 214 -9.18 -8.20 4.10
C GLY A 214 -10.27 -7.99 3.05
N TYR A 215 -10.41 -8.97 2.15
CA TYR A 215 -11.60 -9.15 1.33
C TYR A 215 -12.36 -10.41 1.77
N PHE A 216 -13.68 -10.30 1.80
CA PHE A 216 -14.55 -11.32 2.35
C PHE A 216 -15.51 -11.86 1.28
N PRO A 217 -15.73 -13.17 1.17
CA PRO A 217 -16.71 -13.74 0.26
C PRO A 217 -18.10 -13.11 0.44
N ARG A 218 -18.82 -13.03 -0.67
CA ARG A 218 -20.22 -12.63 -0.73
C ARG A 218 -21.09 -13.82 -1.10
N ASP A 219 -22.38 -13.72 -0.82
CA ASP A 219 -23.35 -14.67 -1.38
C ASP A 219 -23.47 -14.50 -2.91
N ASP A 220 -24.05 -15.51 -3.57
CA ASP A 220 -24.12 -15.54 -5.03
C ASP A 220 -24.99 -14.41 -5.62
N GLU A 221 -26.01 -13.96 -4.89
CA GLU A 221 -26.87 -12.84 -5.31
C GLU A 221 -26.06 -11.54 -5.38
N GLN A 222 -25.27 -11.26 -4.34
CA GLN A 222 -24.37 -10.11 -4.27
C GLN A 222 -23.23 -10.19 -5.29
N GLU A 223 -22.67 -11.38 -5.53
CA GLU A 223 -21.66 -11.58 -6.57
C GLU A 223 -22.24 -11.30 -7.96
N GLN A 224 -23.45 -11.78 -8.25
CA GLN A 224 -24.14 -11.51 -9.50
C GLN A 224 -24.44 -10.01 -9.67
N ALA A 225 -24.99 -9.37 -8.64
CA ALA A 225 -25.34 -7.94 -8.66
C ALA A 225 -24.13 -7.03 -8.86
N THR A 226 -22.94 -7.46 -8.43
CA THR A 226 -21.69 -6.69 -8.58
C THR A 226 -20.81 -7.16 -9.74
N GLY A 227 -21.26 -8.14 -10.53
CA GLY A 227 -20.47 -8.75 -11.60
C GLY A 227 -19.14 -9.36 -11.13
N GLY A 228 -19.08 -9.80 -9.87
CA GLY A 228 -17.87 -10.29 -9.23
C GLY A 228 -16.80 -9.22 -8.95
N ILE A 229 -17.13 -7.93 -9.00
CA ILE A 229 -16.16 -6.84 -8.79
C ILE A 229 -16.03 -6.51 -7.29
N TRP A 230 -14.90 -6.91 -6.72
CA TRP A 230 -14.54 -6.67 -5.32
C TRP A 230 -13.88 -5.30 -5.12
N SER A 231 -13.13 -4.78 -6.09
CA SER A 231 -12.67 -3.39 -6.12
C SER A 231 -12.65 -2.92 -7.57
N LYS A 232 -13.20 -1.73 -7.86
CA LYS A 232 -13.26 -1.20 -9.23
C LYS A 232 -11.85 -0.88 -9.76
N GLY A 233 -11.73 -0.82 -11.08
CA GLY A 233 -10.46 -0.51 -11.75
C GLY A 233 -9.96 0.90 -11.44
N HIS A 234 -8.84 1.02 -10.73
CA HIS A 234 -8.25 2.28 -10.28
C HIS A 234 -6.72 2.26 -10.43
N THR A 235 -6.11 3.44 -10.32
CA THR A 235 -4.68 3.60 -10.08
C THR A 235 -4.44 3.99 -8.62
N ASP A 236 -3.26 3.67 -8.11
CA ASP A 236 -2.80 4.16 -6.82
C ASP A 236 -2.35 5.62 -6.92
N TYR A 237 -2.40 6.38 -5.82
CA TYR A 237 -2.13 7.83 -5.79
C TYR A 237 -0.73 8.22 -5.29
N ASN A 238 0.05 7.23 -4.87
CA ASN A 238 1.38 7.36 -4.25
C ASN A 238 2.50 7.29 -5.31
N SER A 239 3.77 7.04 -4.93
CA SER A 239 4.86 6.87 -5.91
C SER A 239 4.99 5.42 -6.38
N VAL A 240 5.17 4.49 -5.44
CA VAL A 240 5.12 3.04 -5.68
C VAL A 240 4.31 2.33 -4.60
N SER A 241 3.63 1.25 -4.95
CA SER A 241 2.92 0.38 -4.01
C SER A 241 3.60 -0.98 -3.96
N LEU A 242 3.72 -1.53 -2.75
CA LEU A 242 4.31 -2.83 -2.48
C LEU A 242 3.24 -3.73 -1.87
N LEU A 243 2.68 -4.63 -2.68
CA LEU A 243 1.71 -5.63 -2.25
C LEU A 243 2.42 -6.96 -2.01
N TYR A 244 2.51 -7.42 -0.77
CA TYR A 244 3.13 -8.72 -0.47
C TYR A 244 2.27 -9.85 -1.08
N SER A 245 2.90 -10.74 -1.84
CA SER A 245 2.20 -11.78 -2.57
C SER A 245 1.62 -12.84 -1.62
N GLN A 246 0.39 -13.26 -1.88
CA GLN A 246 -0.27 -14.33 -1.15
C GLN A 246 -1.12 -15.21 -2.11
N PRO A 247 -1.48 -16.46 -1.72
CA PRO A 247 -1.99 -17.48 -2.66
C PRO A 247 -3.37 -17.24 -3.29
N VAL A 248 -4.26 -16.45 -2.69
CA VAL A 248 -5.60 -16.17 -3.23
C VAL A 248 -5.52 -15.26 -4.45
N SER A 249 -5.88 -15.79 -5.61
CA SER A 249 -5.87 -15.08 -6.89
C SER A 249 -7.13 -14.22 -7.02
N ALA A 250 -6.95 -12.89 -7.06
CA ALA A 250 -8.06 -11.94 -7.13
C ALA A 250 -7.67 -10.61 -7.80
N LEU A 251 -6.38 -10.27 -7.82
CA LEU A 251 -5.87 -9.05 -8.44
C LEU A 251 -5.83 -9.22 -9.96
N GLN A 252 -6.32 -8.21 -10.67
CA GLN A 252 -6.16 -8.08 -12.11
C GLN A 252 -5.57 -6.71 -12.48
N ILE A 253 -4.73 -6.68 -13.51
CA ILE A 253 -4.21 -5.46 -14.12
C ILE A 253 -4.77 -5.29 -15.52
N LEU A 254 -4.94 -4.04 -15.96
CA LEU A 254 -5.36 -3.71 -17.32
C LEU A 254 -4.12 -3.56 -18.20
N THR A 255 -3.93 -4.47 -19.15
CA THR A 255 -2.77 -4.43 -20.05
C THR A 255 -2.88 -3.29 -21.07
N PRO A 256 -1.79 -2.92 -21.76
CA PRO A 256 -1.83 -1.92 -22.84
C PRO A 256 -2.84 -2.23 -23.94
N GLU A 257 -3.17 -3.51 -24.17
CA GLU A 257 -4.18 -3.97 -25.13
C GLU A 257 -5.62 -3.83 -24.61
N GLY A 258 -5.80 -3.24 -23.42
CA GLY A 258 -7.11 -3.04 -22.81
C GLY A 258 -7.74 -4.31 -22.24
N GLN A 259 -6.93 -5.33 -21.94
CA GLN A 259 -7.40 -6.62 -21.41
C GLN A 259 -7.10 -6.76 -19.91
N TRP A 260 -8.08 -7.23 -19.14
CA TRP A 260 -7.85 -7.57 -17.74
C TRP A 260 -7.13 -8.91 -17.62
N ARG A 261 -5.95 -8.92 -16.98
CA ARG A 261 -5.13 -10.12 -16.76
C ARG A 261 -4.88 -10.36 -15.28
N TRP A 262 -4.86 -11.61 -14.86
CA TRP A 262 -4.69 -12.01 -13.45
C TRP A 262 -3.24 -11.93 -13.01
N VAL A 263 -2.99 -11.44 -11.80
CA VAL A 263 -1.66 -11.47 -11.19
C VAL A 263 -1.52 -12.76 -10.39
N LYS A 264 -0.60 -13.63 -10.82
CA LYS A 264 -0.31 -14.91 -10.15
C LYS A 264 0.37 -14.69 -8.80
N HIS A 265 0.24 -15.69 -7.91
CA HIS A 265 1.09 -15.73 -6.72
C HIS A 265 2.53 -16.12 -7.09
N VAL A 266 3.49 -15.47 -6.43
CA VAL A 266 4.91 -15.82 -6.49
C VAL A 266 5.40 -15.84 -5.05
N GLU A 267 5.87 -16.99 -4.59
CA GLU A 267 6.33 -17.17 -3.20
C GLU A 267 7.53 -16.26 -2.90
N GLY A 268 7.52 -15.64 -1.72
CA GLY A 268 8.55 -14.69 -1.29
C GLY A 268 8.59 -13.37 -2.10
N ALA A 269 7.66 -13.15 -3.03
CA ALA A 269 7.65 -11.95 -3.86
C ALA A 269 6.75 -10.83 -3.28
N VAL A 270 7.11 -9.61 -3.65
CA VAL A 270 6.27 -8.42 -3.53
C VAL A 270 5.86 -8.01 -4.94
N VAL A 271 4.56 -7.82 -5.16
CA VAL A 271 4.05 -7.19 -6.37
C VAL A 271 4.27 -5.69 -6.21
N VAL A 272 5.08 -5.10 -7.09
CA VAL A 272 5.39 -3.68 -7.08
C VAL A 272 4.72 -3.02 -8.27
N ASN A 273 4.00 -1.92 -8.03
CA ASN A 273 3.47 -1.09 -9.11
C ASN A 273 3.80 0.38 -8.93
N THR A 274 3.95 1.05 -10.05
CA THR A 274 4.02 2.51 -10.10
C THR A 274 2.63 3.10 -9.97
N ALA A 275 2.58 4.27 -9.37
CA ALA A 275 1.35 4.97 -9.01
C ALA A 275 1.37 6.40 -9.58
N ASP A 276 0.26 7.11 -9.47
CA ASP A 276 0.05 8.41 -10.14
C ASP A 276 1.19 9.39 -9.91
N ALA A 277 1.69 9.53 -8.68
CA ALA A 277 2.72 10.51 -8.37
C ALA A 277 4.00 10.23 -9.18
N LEU A 278 4.41 8.97 -9.27
CA LEU A 278 5.59 8.62 -10.06
C LEU A 278 5.30 8.69 -11.57
N GLU A 279 4.07 8.41 -12.02
CA GLU A 279 3.69 8.65 -13.42
C GLU A 279 3.81 10.16 -13.76
N PHE A 280 3.34 11.05 -12.89
CA PHE A 280 3.43 12.49 -13.08
C PHE A 280 4.88 12.98 -13.05
N LEU A 281 5.66 12.55 -12.06
CA LEU A 281 7.09 12.85 -11.95
C LEU A 281 7.85 12.34 -13.18
N THR A 282 7.52 11.18 -13.72
CA THR A 282 8.20 10.64 -14.92
C THR A 282 7.60 11.14 -16.24
N GLY A 283 6.62 12.05 -16.19
CA GLY A 283 5.93 12.55 -17.36
C GLY A 283 5.24 11.46 -18.18
N GLY A 284 4.75 10.40 -17.55
CA GLY A 284 4.09 9.28 -18.20
C GLY A 284 5.03 8.25 -18.81
N VAL A 285 6.35 8.32 -18.56
CA VAL A 285 7.30 7.29 -19.02
C VAL A 285 7.05 5.97 -18.29
N PHE A 286 6.91 5.99 -16.97
CA PHE A 286 6.47 4.84 -16.19
C PHE A 286 4.98 4.94 -15.90
N LYS A 287 4.26 3.81 -16.01
CA LYS A 287 2.79 3.80 -16.10
C LYS A 287 2.11 3.59 -14.77
N ALA A 288 1.15 4.44 -14.42
CA ALA A 288 0.22 4.13 -13.35
C ALA A 288 -0.86 3.18 -13.89
N THR A 289 -0.58 1.88 -13.84
CA THR A 289 -1.48 0.89 -14.47
C THR A 289 -2.74 0.66 -13.65
N ARG A 290 -3.89 0.74 -14.32
CA ARG A 290 -5.17 0.44 -13.70
C ARG A 290 -5.23 -1.01 -13.28
N HIS A 291 -5.63 -1.23 -12.04
CA HIS A 291 -5.80 -2.56 -11.47
C HIS A 291 -7.11 -2.65 -10.69
N ARG A 292 -7.63 -3.86 -10.54
CA ARG A 292 -8.91 -4.15 -9.88
C ARG A 292 -8.82 -5.42 -9.07
N VAL A 293 -9.77 -5.62 -8.17
CA VAL A 293 -9.92 -6.89 -7.45
C VAL A 293 -11.25 -7.52 -7.84
N VAL A 294 -11.22 -8.79 -8.20
CA VAL A 294 -12.40 -9.58 -8.58
C VAL A 294 -12.59 -10.73 -7.61
N ARG A 295 -13.78 -11.32 -7.63
CA ARG A 295 -14.08 -12.58 -6.97
C ARG A 295 -13.03 -13.62 -7.38
N PRO A 296 -12.40 -14.33 -6.42
CA PRO A 296 -11.47 -15.41 -6.73
C PRO A 296 -12.10 -16.51 -7.59
N PRO A 297 -11.28 -17.34 -8.25
CA PRO A 297 -11.73 -18.55 -8.93
C PRO A 297 -12.56 -19.46 -8.01
N SER A 298 -13.39 -20.32 -8.57
CA SER A 298 -14.36 -21.11 -7.77
C SER A 298 -13.73 -22.02 -6.72
N ASP A 299 -12.47 -22.44 -6.89
CA ASP A 299 -11.71 -23.23 -5.91
C ASP A 299 -11.12 -22.39 -4.76
N GLN A 300 -11.22 -21.06 -4.84
CA GLN A 300 -10.80 -20.10 -3.82
C GLN A 300 -11.92 -19.12 -3.41
N ALA A 301 -13.12 -19.21 -4.01
CA ALA A 301 -14.19 -18.21 -3.87
C ALA A 301 -14.70 -18.03 -2.42
N ASN A 302 -14.60 -19.06 -1.59
CA ASN A 302 -15.05 -19.04 -0.19
C ASN A 302 -13.92 -18.75 0.81
N ILE A 303 -12.76 -18.28 0.33
CA ILE A 303 -11.58 -18.02 1.17
C ILE A 303 -11.47 -16.51 1.42
N ASN A 304 -11.33 -16.12 2.69
CA ASN A 304 -10.99 -14.74 3.04
C ASN A 304 -9.58 -14.40 2.51
N ARG A 305 -9.45 -13.27 1.84
CA ARG A 305 -8.16 -12.81 1.29
C ARG A 305 -7.58 -11.72 2.18
N TYR A 306 -6.55 -12.04 2.94
CA TYR A 306 -5.79 -11.09 3.77
C TYR A 306 -4.60 -10.52 3.01
N ILE A 307 -4.29 -9.25 3.23
CA ILE A 307 -3.38 -8.48 2.38
C ILE A 307 -2.54 -7.52 3.22
N LEU A 308 -1.30 -7.36 2.81
CA LEU A 308 -0.37 -6.35 3.30
C LEU A 308 0.06 -5.47 2.13
N ILE A 309 -0.11 -4.15 2.28
CA ILE A 309 0.36 -3.18 1.28
C ILE A 309 1.16 -2.10 1.98
N HIS A 310 2.32 -1.76 1.43
CA HIS A 310 3.07 -0.58 1.81
C HIS A 310 2.98 0.44 0.66
N PHE A 311 2.34 1.58 0.92
CA PHE A 311 2.21 2.66 -0.05
C PHE A 311 3.34 3.67 0.18
N ALA A 312 4.34 3.64 -0.69
CA ALA A 312 5.46 4.56 -0.63
C ALA A 312 5.10 5.91 -1.25
N ARG A 313 5.29 7.02 -0.52
CA ARG A 313 4.88 8.36 -0.93
C ARG A 313 6.06 9.32 -0.90
N VAL A 314 6.16 10.15 -1.94
CA VAL A 314 7.01 11.34 -1.90
C VAL A 314 6.55 12.28 -0.78
N ARG A 315 7.41 13.25 -0.41
CA ARG A 315 7.07 14.26 0.60
C ARG A 315 5.76 14.95 0.26
N ARG A 316 4.93 15.20 1.28
CA ARG A 316 3.59 15.77 1.16
C ARG A 316 3.55 17.11 0.40
N ASP A 317 4.58 17.93 0.60
CA ASP A 317 4.73 19.26 0.00
C ASP A 317 5.34 19.24 -1.41
N LEU A 318 5.76 18.08 -1.92
CA LEU A 318 6.36 17.98 -3.25
C LEU A 318 5.32 18.26 -4.33
N VAL A 319 5.57 19.26 -5.17
CA VAL A 319 4.78 19.54 -6.37
C VAL A 319 5.05 18.48 -7.43
N LEU A 320 3.99 17.85 -7.96
CA LEU A 320 4.07 16.71 -8.88
C LEU A 320 4.33 17.13 -10.33
N ASN A 321 5.37 17.95 -10.54
CA ASN A 321 5.87 18.29 -11.87
C ASN A 321 6.81 17.20 -12.39
N PRO A 322 6.95 17.01 -13.71
CA PRO A 322 7.91 16.08 -14.24
C PRO A 322 9.35 16.40 -13.79
N ILE A 323 10.10 15.38 -13.39
CA ILE A 323 11.50 15.47 -12.99
C ILE A 323 12.38 15.55 -14.24
N TRP A 324 12.44 16.76 -14.77
CA TRP A 324 13.19 17.05 -15.98
C TRP A 324 14.68 16.78 -15.85
N ASP A 325 15.26 16.51 -14.68
CA ASP A 325 16.67 16.12 -14.58
C ASP A 325 16.98 14.79 -15.28
N SER A 326 15.98 13.90 -15.42
CA SER A 326 16.14 12.61 -16.10
C SER A 326 16.27 12.79 -17.62
N PRO A 327 17.35 12.31 -18.26
CA PRO A 327 17.46 12.31 -19.72
C PRO A 327 16.29 11.59 -20.39
N LEU A 328 15.83 10.49 -19.80
CA LEU A 328 14.69 9.72 -20.28
C LEU A 328 13.39 10.53 -20.23
N VAL A 329 13.13 11.24 -19.13
CA VAL A 329 11.95 12.10 -18.97
C VAL A 329 12.02 13.31 -19.90
N LYS A 330 13.19 13.97 -20.06
CA LYS A 330 13.38 15.03 -21.06
C LYS A 330 13.02 14.55 -22.48
N ALA A 331 13.41 13.33 -22.82
CA ALA A 331 13.25 12.80 -24.17
C ALA A 331 11.82 12.31 -24.48
N LYS A 332 11.08 11.81 -23.48
CA LYS A 332 9.81 11.09 -23.71
C LYS A 332 8.64 11.55 -22.83
N GLY A 333 8.93 12.28 -21.76
CA GLY A 333 7.95 12.71 -20.78
C GLY A 333 7.05 13.83 -21.29
N LYS A 334 5.88 13.97 -20.67
CA LYS A 334 4.92 15.04 -20.89
C LYS A 334 4.45 15.61 -19.56
N HIS A 335 4.02 16.86 -19.55
CA HIS A 335 3.48 17.46 -18.35
C HIS A 335 2.01 17.07 -18.16
N SER A 336 1.71 16.17 -17.22
CA SER A 336 0.33 15.68 -16.97
C SER A 336 -0.67 16.79 -16.61
N PHE A 337 -0.17 17.92 -16.09
CA PHE A 337 -0.98 19.07 -15.71
C PHE A 337 -0.83 20.27 -16.67
N GLN A 338 -0.38 20.08 -17.92
CA GLN A 338 -0.14 21.19 -18.85
C GLN A 338 -1.39 22.06 -19.04
N GLU A 339 -2.55 21.45 -19.30
CA GLU A 339 -3.82 22.18 -19.48
C GLU A 339 -4.21 23.00 -18.24
N ARG A 340 -3.97 22.46 -17.04
CA ARG A 340 -4.22 23.17 -15.78
C ARG A 340 -3.29 24.37 -15.62
N ILE A 341 -2.04 24.25 -16.04
CA ILE A 341 -1.04 25.33 -16.01
C ILE A 341 -1.40 26.40 -17.05
N ASP A 342 -1.77 26.01 -18.26
CA ASP A 342 -2.16 26.92 -19.34
C ASP A 342 -3.41 27.75 -18.94
N ALA A 343 -4.29 27.17 -18.11
CA ALA A 343 -5.43 27.85 -17.52
C ALA A 343 -5.09 28.75 -16.29
N GLY A 344 -3.81 28.94 -15.97
CA GLY A 344 -3.33 29.77 -14.86
C GLY A 344 -3.21 29.06 -13.51
N GLY A 345 -3.36 27.73 -13.47
CA GLY A 345 -3.17 26.92 -12.28
C GLY A 345 -1.73 26.40 -12.12
N SER A 346 -1.55 25.45 -11.21
CA SER A 346 -0.29 24.71 -10.99
C SER A 346 -0.55 23.21 -10.90
N ALA A 347 0.49 22.39 -11.07
CA ALA A 347 0.41 21.00 -10.63
C ALA A 347 0.10 20.93 -9.11
N PRO A 348 -0.64 19.91 -8.65
CA PRO A 348 -0.88 19.73 -7.23
C PRO A 348 0.38 19.26 -6.50
N THR A 349 0.43 19.49 -5.20
CA THR A 349 1.33 18.76 -4.30
C THR A 349 0.87 17.31 -4.11
N GLN A 350 1.76 16.44 -3.60
CA GLN A 350 1.40 15.08 -3.22
C GLN A 350 0.22 15.04 -2.22
N ASP A 351 0.19 15.93 -1.23
CA ASP A 351 -0.89 15.98 -0.24
C ASP A 351 -2.22 16.43 -0.85
N GLU A 352 -2.19 17.43 -1.72
CA GLU A 352 -3.37 17.89 -2.46
C GLU A 352 -3.95 16.77 -3.32
N TRP A 353 -3.10 16.09 -4.11
CA TRP A 353 -3.51 14.97 -4.96
C TRP A 353 -4.09 13.81 -4.14
N LEU A 354 -3.40 13.43 -3.06
CA LEU A 354 -3.84 12.39 -2.14
C LEU A 354 -5.24 12.70 -1.60
N ARG A 355 -5.43 13.87 -0.99
CA ARG A 355 -6.72 14.27 -0.40
C ARG A 355 -7.82 14.35 -1.45
N GLU A 356 -7.51 14.86 -2.64
CA GLU A 356 -8.46 14.92 -3.74
C GLU A 356 -8.91 13.52 -4.18
N ARG A 357 -7.97 12.59 -4.39
CA ARG A 357 -8.24 11.19 -4.75
C ARG A 357 -9.04 10.46 -3.68
N ILE A 358 -8.72 10.67 -2.40
CA ILE A 358 -9.46 10.06 -1.29
C ILE A 358 -10.90 10.59 -1.25
N ARG A 359 -11.08 11.92 -1.35
CA ARG A 359 -12.42 12.52 -1.36
C ARG A 359 -13.23 12.12 -2.58
N ARG A 360 -12.62 12.03 -3.77
CA ARG A 360 -13.29 11.54 -4.98
C ARG A 360 -13.71 10.08 -4.81
N THR A 361 -12.83 9.23 -4.29
CA THR A 361 -13.17 7.82 -4.01
C THR A 361 -14.29 7.72 -2.98
N GLY A 362 -14.25 8.51 -1.91
CA GLY A 362 -15.32 8.58 -0.91
C GLY A 362 -16.64 9.10 -1.49
N ARG A 363 -16.61 10.12 -2.37
CA ARG A 363 -17.80 10.73 -2.97
C ARG A 363 -18.39 9.97 -4.15
N GLU A 364 -17.60 9.42 -5.07
CA GLU A 364 -18.07 8.53 -6.14
C GLU A 364 -18.81 7.30 -5.55
N LEU A 365 -18.50 6.93 -4.30
CA LEU A 365 -19.17 5.86 -3.55
C LEU A 365 -20.38 6.35 -2.71
N CYS A 366 -20.49 7.66 -2.43
CA CYS A 366 -21.57 8.27 -1.64
C CYS A 366 -22.62 9.05 -2.47
N GLU A 367 -22.29 9.55 -3.67
CA GLU A 367 -23.15 10.38 -4.52
C GLU A 367 -24.35 9.62 -5.15
N TYR A 368 -24.52 8.34 -4.83
CA TYR A 368 -25.75 7.58 -5.08
C TYR A 368 -26.78 7.66 -3.93
N LEU A 369 -26.58 8.54 -2.94
CA LEU A 369 -27.48 8.75 -1.79
C LEU A 369 -28.32 10.04 -1.86
N ARG A 370 -28.58 10.59 -3.05
CA ARG A 370 -29.58 11.67 -3.22
C ARG A 370 -30.54 11.37 -4.35
#